data_AF-A0A443RW71-F1
#
_entry.id   AF-A0A443RW71-F1
#
_cell.length_a   1.000
_cell.length_b   1.000
_cell.length_c   1.000
_cell.angle_alpha   90.00
_cell.angle_beta   90.00
_cell.angle_gamma   90.00
#
_symmetry.space_group_name_H-M   'P 1'
#
loop_
_entity.id
_entity.type
_entity.pdbx_description
1 polymer ?
#
loop_
_entity_poly.entity_id
_entity_poly.type
_entity_poly.pdbx_seq_one_letter_code
_entity_poly.pdbx_strand_id
1 'polypeptide(L)' 'MTSELCEYLRTHFCRQILSAINYCHQQHILHLDLKPSNIVVTPDNVCKIIDFGCS' A
#
# COMPACT_ATOMS: atom_id res chain seq x y z
N MET A 1 -13.14 16.77 12.86
CA MET A 1 -11.96 16.30 13.61
C MET A 1 -11.67 14.81 13.46
N THR A 2 -12.48 13.87 14.00
CA THR A 2 -12.18 12.42 13.88
C THR A 2 -12.37 11.86 12.46
N SER A 3 -13.38 12.37 11.73
CA SER A 3 -13.66 11.97 10.35
C SER A 3 -12.59 12.43 9.36
N GLU A 4 -12.13 13.68 9.49
CA GLU A 4 -11.10 14.29 8.62
C GLU A 4 -9.74 13.62 8.79
N LEU A 5 -9.34 13.31 10.03
CA LEU A 5 -8.09 12.58 10.27
C LEU A 5 -8.12 11.19 9.61
N CYS A 6 -9.28 10.53 9.67
CA CYS A 6 -9.47 9.23 9.05
C CYS A 6 -9.42 9.31 7.52
N GLU A 7 -9.97 10.38 6.93
CA GLU A 7 -9.90 10.64 5.48
C GLU A 7 -8.48 10.95 5.00
N TYR A 8 -7.73 11.74 5.78
CA TYR A 8 -6.33 12.01 5.52
C TYR A 8 -5.52 10.71 5.49
N LEU A 9 -5.68 9.85 6.50
CA LEU A 9 -4.95 8.58 6.57
C LEU A 9 -5.29 7.65 5.40
N ARG A 10 -6.57 7.58 4.99
CA ARG A 10 -6.96 6.80 3.80
C ARG A 10 -6.24 7.29 2.55
N THR A 11 -6.28 8.59 2.30
CA THR A 11 -5.64 9.18 1.11
C THR A 11 -4.12 9.00 1.16
N HIS A 12 -3.52 9.17 2.33
CA HIS A 12 -2.09 8.97 2.57
C HIS A 12 -1.65 7.53 2.27
N PHE A 13 -2.37 6.54 2.78
CA PHE A 13 -2.07 5.12 2.51
C PHE A 13 -2.30 4.75 1.05
N CYS A 14 -3.41 5.18 0.44
CA CYS A 14 -3.67 4.96 -0.99
C CYS A 14 -2.51 5.46 -1.86
N ARG A 15 -2.01 6.67 -1.58
CA ARG A 15 -0.88 7.25 -2.33
C ARG A 15 0.40 6.41 -2.19
N GLN A 16 0.70 5.91 -1.00
CA GLN A 16 1.86 5.06 -0.77
C GLN A 16 1.74 3.72 -1.50
N ILE A 17 0.58 3.07 -1.42
CA ILE A 17 0.32 1.79 -2.10
C ILE A 17 0.46 1.96 -3.62
N LEU A 18 -0.15 3.01 -4.19
CA LEU A 18 -0.04 3.30 -5.63
C LEU A 18 1.40 3.59 -6.05
N SER A 19 2.15 4.32 -5.23
CA SER A 19 3.57 4.59 -5.50
C SER A 19 4.41 3.31 -5.52
N ALA A 20 4.19 2.40 -4.57
CA ALA A 20 4.91 1.14 -4.49
C ALA A 20 4.54 0.19 -5.65
N ILE A 21 3.27 0.12 -6.03
CA ILE A 21 2.81 -0.66 -7.19
C ILE A 21 3.36 -0.07 -8.50
N ASN A 22 3.35 1.25 -8.66
CA ASN A 22 3.95 1.89 -9.82
C ASN A 22 5.45 1.57 -9.95
N TYR A 23 6.19 1.57 -8.83
CA TYR A 23 7.58 1.10 -8.83
C TYR A 23 7.70 -0.36 -9.27
N CYS A 24 6.87 -1.26 -8.74
CA CYS A 24 6.88 -2.68 -9.15
C CYS A 24 6.67 -2.83 -10.67
N HIS A 25 5.68 -2.10 -11.23
CA HIS A 25 5.39 -2.14 -12.65
C HIS A 25 6.55 -1.62 -13.51
N GLN A 26 7.26 -0.58 -13.06
CA GLN A 26 8.49 -0.10 -13.71
C GLN A 26 9.62 -1.14 -13.71
N GLN A 27 9.62 -2.05 -12.74
CA GLN A 27 10.56 -3.18 -12.65
C GLN A 27 10.03 -4.44 -13.35
N HIS A 28 8.94 -4.35 -14.12
CA HIS A 28 8.27 -5.50 -14.76
C HIS A 28 7.79 -6.58 -13.76
N ILE A 29 7.49 -6.18 -12.52
CA ILE A 29 6.95 -7.06 -11.47
C ILE A 29 5.45 -6.77 -11.31
N LEU A 30 4.64 -7.81 -11.41
CA LEU A 30 3.21 -7.77 -11.07
C LEU A 30 3.01 -8.34 -9.67
N HIS A 31 2.23 -7.65 -8.83
CA HIS A 31 1.92 -8.13 -7.48
C HIS A 31 0.94 -9.32 -7.50
N LEU A 32 -0.06 -9.27 -8.38
CA LEU A 32 -1.12 -10.26 -8.62
C LEU A 32 -2.09 -10.57 -7.46
N ASP A 33 -1.70 -10.33 -6.20
CA ASP A 33 -2.56 -10.56 -5.02
C ASP A 33 -2.66 -9.32 -4.11
N LEU A 34 -2.94 -8.15 -4.69
CA LEU A 34 -2.98 -6.89 -3.92
C LEU A 34 -4.28 -6.79 -3.11
N LYS A 35 -4.16 -6.91 -1.79
CA LYS A 35 -5.27 -6.82 -0.83
C LYS A 35 -4.79 -6.27 0.51
N PRO A 36 -5.69 -5.78 1.39
CA PRO A 36 -5.29 -5.19 2.68
C PRO A 36 -4.43 -6.10 3.57
N SER A 37 -4.66 -7.41 3.56
CA SER A 37 -3.84 -8.35 4.36
C SER A 37 -2.37 -8.43 3.90
N ASN A 38 -2.09 -8.00 2.67
CA ASN A 38 -0.75 -7.99 2.07
C ASN A 38 -0.10 -6.59 2.14
N ILE A 39 -0.64 -5.71 3.01
CA ILE A 39 -0.13 -4.38 3.26
C ILE A 39 0.14 -4.23 4.76
N VAL A 40 1.42 -4.10 5.11
CA VAL A 40 1.84 -3.86 6.49
C VAL A 40 1.98 -2.36 6.70
N VAL A 41 1.38 -1.83 7.77
CA VAL A 41 1.53 -0.43 8.18
C VAL A 41 2.44 -0.38 9.41
N THR A 42 3.52 0.38 9.30
CA THR A 42 4.46 0.62 10.41
C THR A 42 3.89 1.66 11.41
N PRO A 43 4.45 1.76 12.63
CA PRO A 43 4.05 2.81 13.60
C PRO A 43 4.18 4.24 13.05
N ASP A 44 5.08 4.45 12.08
CA ASP A 44 5.31 5.74 11.43
C ASP A 44 4.37 5.99 10.23
N ASN A 45 3.25 5.24 10.13
CA ASN A 45 2.29 5.35 9.03
C ASN A 45 2.88 5.11 7.63
N VAL A 46 3.92 4.28 7.54
CA VAL A 46 4.50 3.83 6.27
C VAL A 46 3.91 2.50 5.85
N CYS A 47 3.35 2.43 4.64
CA CYS A 47 2.86 1.19 4.02
C CYS A 47 4.00 0.40 3.38
N LYS A 48 4.04 -0.91 3.61
CA LYS A 48 4.92 -1.87 2.95
C LYS A 48 4.08 -2.96 2.32
N ILE A 49 4.28 -3.18 1.02
CA ILE A 49 3.61 -4.24 0.26
C ILE A 49 4.40 -5.54 0.45
N ILE A 50 3.70 -6.63 0.79
CA ILE A 50 4.27 -7.95 1.04
C ILE A 50 3.55 -9.00 0.18
N ASP A 51 4.13 -10.20 0.09
CA ASP A 51 3.51 -11.38 -0.53
C ASP A 51 3.13 -11.21 -2.02
N PHE A 52 4.13 -11.35 -2.90
CA PHE A 52 4.04 -11.13 -4.34
C PHE A 52 3.51 -12.35 -5.11
N GLY A 53 2.34 -12.87 -4.70
CA GLY A 53 1.56 -13.85 -5.47
C GLY A 53 2.31 -15.13 -5.87
N CYS A 54 3.31 -15.55 -5.09
CA CYS A 54 4.06 -16.79 -5.32
C CYS A 54 3.35 -17.96 -4.65
N SER A 55 2.21 -18.39 -5.20
CA SER A 55 1.45 -19.55 -4.75
C SER A 55 1.17 -20.50 -5.90
#